data_AF-A0AA96IZ15-F1
#
_entry.id   AF-A0AA96IZ15-F1
#
_cell.length_a   1.000
_cell.length_b   1.000
_cell.length_c   1.000
_cell.angle_alpha   90.00
_cell.angle_beta   90.00
_cell.angle_gamma   90.00
#
_symmetry.space_group_name_H-M   'P 1'
#
loop_
_entity.id
_entity.type
_entity.pdbx_description
1 polymer ?
#
loop_
_entity_poly.entity_id
_entity_poly.type
_entity_poly.pdbx_seq_one_letter_code
_entity_poly.pdbx_strand_id
1 'polypeptide(L)'
;MSVAQSAVASLERSGVTVLGMDGTYPHWMTGGTHWGLIPCRDLTPGSHYQVFLDNFEQSWVTLAHALPNVFLWEPANETNGMLRPDTDQQNDPLFCPVDHGPEFTWEEAADITTDLMFRAHRAIHSEIPSATVFIPPPSPYPHGDFDPSFSNMATFISRIYRNIKGGTWPSTNTRDYFDGGSWHPYIAGDATVSSWVQPNMTMYNVFANNGDGTLPMIFSETGYSVCATGCATNSQSVAAAWMADAISLSQANFPWLTYFIYFRAFQDPTDPTSSGFGMMSSPSQYPGSSWFPTATSNQTMPPSGFCYFTGCSYPVPKP
;
A
#
# COMPACT_ATOMS: atom_id res chain seq x y z
N MET A 1 -19.62 -17.28 -0.95
CA MET A 1 -18.74 -16.32 -0.26
C MET A 1 -17.31 -16.73 -0.55
N SER A 2 -16.49 -15.84 -1.10
CA SER A 2 -15.08 -16.10 -1.37
C SER A 2 -14.30 -16.27 -0.06
N VAL A 3 -13.06 -16.76 -0.16
CA VAL A 3 -12.16 -16.89 1.01
C VAL A 3 -11.89 -15.52 1.65
N ALA A 4 -11.63 -14.49 0.83
CA ALA A 4 -11.43 -13.12 1.29
C ALA A 4 -12.67 -12.57 2.01
N GLN A 5 -13.87 -12.71 1.43
CA GLN A 5 -15.13 -12.29 2.06
C GLN A 5 -15.36 -12.98 3.40
N SER A 6 -15.05 -14.28 3.49
CA SER A 6 -15.25 -15.06 4.72
C SER A 6 -14.32 -14.60 5.85
N ALA A 7 -13.09 -14.21 5.52
CA ALA A 7 -12.13 -13.70 6.48
C ALA A 7 -12.40 -12.29 6.94
N VAL A 8 -12.73 -11.38 6.02
CA VAL A 8 -13.18 -10.03 6.37
C VAL A 8 -14.37 -10.10 7.33
N ALA A 9 -15.39 -10.89 6.99
CA ALA A 9 -16.55 -11.09 7.86
C ALA A 9 -16.20 -11.69 9.23
N SER A 10 -15.10 -12.44 9.34
CA SER A 10 -14.66 -13.02 10.61
C SER A 10 -13.85 -12.06 11.47
N LEU A 11 -12.99 -11.26 10.85
CA LEU A 11 -12.29 -10.16 11.51
C LEU A 11 -13.30 -9.16 12.08
N GLU A 12 -14.32 -8.80 11.29
CA GLU A 12 -15.42 -7.93 11.72
C GLU A 12 -16.21 -8.49 12.90
N ARG A 13 -16.59 -9.78 12.85
CA ARG A 13 -17.25 -10.46 13.98
C ARG A 13 -16.40 -10.45 15.25
N SER A 14 -15.08 -10.34 15.10
CA SER A 14 -14.11 -10.26 16.20
C SER A 14 -13.85 -8.82 16.65
N GLY A 15 -14.52 -7.83 16.07
CA GLY A 15 -14.35 -6.41 16.39
C GLY A 15 -13.08 -5.78 15.80
N VAL A 16 -12.48 -6.41 14.78
CA VAL A 16 -11.29 -5.88 14.10
C VAL A 16 -11.71 -4.97 12.97
N THR A 17 -11.17 -3.74 12.95
CA THR A 17 -11.28 -2.83 11.81
C THR A 17 -10.36 -3.30 10.69
N VAL A 18 -10.89 -3.38 9.47
CA VAL A 18 -10.15 -3.83 8.29
C VAL A 18 -9.83 -2.64 7.38
N LEU A 19 -8.56 -2.55 6.97
CA LEU A 19 -8.10 -1.70 5.87
C LEU A 19 -7.98 -2.58 4.62
N GLY A 20 -8.73 -2.24 3.56
CA GLY A 20 -8.62 -2.89 2.26
C GLY A 20 -7.52 -2.21 1.43
N MET A 21 -6.61 -2.99 0.87
CA MET A 21 -5.55 -2.49 0.00
C MET A 21 -5.38 -3.43 -1.20
N ASP A 22 -5.19 -2.84 -2.39
CA ASP A 22 -4.78 -3.56 -3.58
C ASP A 22 -3.80 -2.69 -4.38
N GLY A 23 -2.54 -3.14 -4.45
CA GLY A 23 -1.48 -2.52 -5.24
C GLY A 23 -1.15 -3.30 -6.51
N THR A 24 -2.04 -4.18 -6.96
CA THR A 24 -1.75 -5.08 -8.07
C THR A 24 -2.27 -4.59 -9.43
N TYR A 25 -1.49 -4.88 -10.47
CA TYR A 25 -1.83 -4.51 -11.86
C TYR A 25 -1.75 -5.76 -12.76
N PRO A 26 -2.80 -6.59 -12.78
CA PRO A 26 -2.84 -7.80 -13.59
C PRO A 26 -2.94 -7.51 -15.08
N HIS A 27 -2.49 -8.45 -15.92
CA HIS A 27 -2.51 -8.34 -17.38
C HIS A 27 -3.88 -7.98 -17.97
N TRP A 28 -4.97 -8.49 -17.40
CA TRP A 28 -6.31 -8.19 -17.89
C TRP A 28 -6.70 -6.72 -17.64
N MET A 29 -6.10 -6.09 -16.64
CA MET A 29 -6.32 -4.68 -16.31
C MET A 29 -5.47 -3.79 -17.20
N THR A 30 -4.18 -4.12 -17.34
CA THR A 30 -3.19 -3.26 -18.03
C THR A 30 -3.10 -3.51 -19.53
N GLY A 31 -3.51 -4.69 -19.99
CA GLY A 31 -3.27 -5.17 -21.36
C GLY A 31 -1.83 -5.63 -21.62
N GLY A 32 -0.94 -5.52 -20.62
CA GLY A 32 0.48 -5.84 -20.73
C GLY A 32 0.80 -7.34 -20.65
N THR A 33 1.98 -7.72 -21.11
CA THR A 33 2.45 -9.12 -21.11
C THR A 33 3.09 -9.57 -19.80
N HIS A 34 3.37 -8.62 -18.90
CA HIS A 34 3.93 -8.86 -17.56
C HIS A 34 3.05 -8.23 -16.47
N TRP A 35 3.03 -8.87 -15.30
CA TRP A 35 2.34 -8.35 -14.13
C TRP A 35 3.01 -7.07 -13.64
N GLY A 36 2.23 -6.05 -13.28
CA GLY A 36 2.78 -4.82 -12.69
C GLY A 36 3.25 -3.77 -13.70
N LEU A 37 3.16 -4.02 -15.00
CA LEU A 37 3.49 -3.02 -16.03
C LEU A 37 2.25 -2.20 -16.42
N ILE A 38 2.39 -0.88 -16.45
CA ILE A 38 1.31 0.07 -16.74
C ILE A 38 1.56 0.74 -18.11
N PRO A 39 0.52 0.92 -18.94
CA PRO A 39 0.64 1.67 -20.20
C PRO A 39 1.10 3.11 -19.98
N CYS A 40 1.78 3.69 -20.96
CA CYS A 40 2.15 5.10 -20.91
C CYS A 40 0.92 6.00 -20.80
N ARG A 41 1.02 7.04 -19.97
CA ARG A 41 -0.08 7.97 -19.71
C ARG A 41 -0.50 8.71 -20.98
N ASP A 42 -1.61 8.27 -21.58
CA ASP A 42 -2.27 8.88 -22.72
C ASP A 42 -3.76 9.03 -22.43
N LEU A 43 -4.26 10.25 -22.35
CA LEU A 43 -5.67 10.53 -22.05
C LEU A 43 -6.55 10.62 -23.30
N THR A 44 -6.03 10.33 -24.50
CA THR A 44 -6.87 10.31 -25.70
C THR A 44 -7.97 9.24 -25.58
N PRO A 45 -9.22 9.52 -25.96
CA PRO A 45 -10.30 8.55 -25.86
C PRO A 45 -9.99 7.24 -26.61
N GLY A 46 -10.11 6.12 -25.91
CA GLY A 46 -9.81 4.79 -26.47
C GLY A 46 -8.33 4.39 -26.45
N SER A 47 -7.45 5.22 -25.87
CA SER A 47 -6.06 4.81 -25.62
C SER A 47 -5.99 3.61 -24.66
N HIS A 48 -4.86 2.91 -24.68
CA HIS A 48 -4.62 1.79 -23.75
C HIS A 48 -4.64 2.24 -22.29
N TYR A 49 -4.13 3.44 -22.03
CA TYR A 49 -4.15 4.00 -20.69
C TYR A 49 -5.58 4.35 -20.23
N GLN A 50 -6.46 4.85 -21.11
CA GLN A 50 -7.88 5.03 -20.77
C GLN A 50 -8.56 3.68 -20.49
N VAL A 51 -8.32 2.66 -21.32
CA VAL A 51 -8.85 1.30 -21.09
C VAL A 51 -8.35 0.74 -19.76
N PHE A 52 -7.06 0.93 -19.44
CA PHE A 52 -6.48 0.58 -18.15
C PHE A 52 -7.20 1.28 -17.00
N LEU A 53 -7.39 2.59 -17.08
CA LEU A 53 -8.07 3.36 -16.04
C LEU A 53 -9.55 2.94 -15.88
N ASP A 54 -10.22 2.55 -16.96
CA ASP A 54 -11.59 2.02 -16.90
C ASP A 54 -11.64 0.64 -16.22
N ASN A 55 -10.70 -0.24 -16.55
CA ASN A 55 -10.57 -1.55 -15.91
C ASN A 55 -10.22 -1.43 -14.42
N PHE A 56 -9.32 -0.50 -14.08
CA PHE A 56 -8.94 -0.19 -12.71
C PHE A 56 -10.12 0.38 -11.91
N GLU A 57 -10.91 1.30 -12.49
CA GLU A 57 -12.12 1.79 -11.83
C GLU A 57 -13.12 0.66 -11.59
N GLN A 58 -13.36 -0.18 -12.60
CA GLN A 58 -14.28 -1.31 -12.50
C GLN A 58 -13.81 -2.35 -11.47
N SER A 59 -12.50 -2.53 -11.27
CA SER A 59 -11.98 -3.41 -10.23
C SER A 59 -12.31 -2.89 -8.84
N TRP A 60 -12.19 -1.58 -8.61
CA TRP A 60 -12.57 -0.96 -7.34
C TRP A 60 -14.07 -1.02 -7.06
N VAL A 61 -14.92 -0.81 -8.07
CA VAL A 61 -16.37 -1.05 -7.94
C VAL A 61 -16.62 -2.50 -7.52
N THR A 62 -15.95 -3.45 -8.17
CA THR A 62 -16.12 -4.88 -7.89
C THR A 62 -15.67 -5.25 -6.47
N LEU A 63 -14.51 -4.74 -6.02
CA LEU A 63 -13.96 -4.99 -4.69
C LEU A 63 -14.85 -4.37 -3.60
N ALA A 64 -15.24 -3.11 -3.74
CA ALA A 64 -16.10 -2.41 -2.78
C ALA A 64 -17.48 -3.08 -2.69
N HIS A 65 -18.07 -3.46 -3.83
CA HIS A 65 -19.33 -4.20 -3.86
C HIS A 65 -19.22 -5.57 -3.15
N ALA A 66 -18.10 -6.28 -3.35
CA ALA A 66 -17.89 -7.60 -2.78
C ALA A 66 -17.56 -7.56 -1.27
N LEU A 67 -17.06 -6.43 -0.76
CA LEU A 67 -16.62 -6.23 0.63
C LEU A 67 -17.28 -4.97 1.24
N PRO A 68 -18.62 -4.93 1.33
CA PRO A 68 -19.35 -3.71 1.70
C PRO A 68 -19.13 -3.24 3.16
N ASN A 69 -18.50 -4.09 3.97
CA ASN A 69 -18.22 -3.81 5.38
C ASN A 69 -16.78 -3.30 5.61
N VAL A 70 -15.94 -3.26 4.58
CA VAL A 70 -14.63 -2.61 4.64
C VAL A 70 -14.84 -1.12 4.38
N PHE A 71 -14.55 -0.29 5.37
CA PHE A 71 -14.78 1.16 5.29
C PHE A 71 -13.49 1.98 5.13
N LEU A 72 -12.33 1.36 5.26
CA LEU A 72 -11.04 2.01 5.08
C LEU A 72 -10.35 1.40 3.86
N TRP A 73 -9.86 2.22 2.94
CA TRP A 73 -9.31 1.76 1.67
C TRP A 73 -8.02 2.47 1.25
N GLU A 74 -7.07 1.73 0.70
CA GLU A 74 -5.86 2.21 0.04
C GLU A 74 -5.84 1.71 -1.42
N PRO A 75 -5.94 2.61 -2.41
CA PRO A 75 -6.22 2.18 -3.78
C PRO A 75 -4.98 1.81 -4.61
N ALA A 76 -3.79 1.86 -4.01
CA ALA A 76 -2.53 1.40 -4.60
C ALA A 76 -1.46 1.31 -3.50
N ASN A 77 -0.26 0.86 -3.85
CA ASN A 77 0.87 0.71 -2.93
C ASN A 77 2.16 1.29 -3.52
N GLU A 78 2.88 2.14 -2.77
CA GLU A 78 4.23 2.63 -3.09
C GLU A 78 4.42 3.16 -4.52
N THR A 79 3.41 3.86 -5.04
CA THR A 79 3.39 4.34 -6.42
C THR A 79 4.51 5.35 -6.71
N ASN A 80 5.15 5.87 -5.68
CA ASN A 80 6.28 6.78 -5.76
C ASN A 80 7.62 6.12 -6.17
N GLY A 81 7.66 4.78 -6.26
CA GLY A 81 8.87 4.06 -6.68
C GLY A 81 8.62 2.70 -7.35
N MET A 82 7.37 2.21 -7.36
CA MET A 82 7.06 0.88 -7.89
C MET A 82 6.35 0.87 -9.24
N LEU A 83 5.94 2.03 -9.78
CA LEU A 83 5.25 2.07 -11.06
C LEU A 83 6.25 1.87 -12.21
N ARG A 84 5.97 0.88 -13.06
CA ARG A 84 6.82 0.52 -14.19
C ARG A 84 6.09 0.68 -15.51
N PRO A 85 6.72 1.33 -16.51
CA PRO A 85 6.18 1.40 -17.85
C PRO A 85 6.23 0.00 -18.48
N ASP A 86 5.21 -0.32 -19.26
CA ASP A 86 5.31 -1.46 -20.17
C ASP A 86 6.18 -1.07 -21.39
N THR A 87 7.36 -1.70 -21.48
CA THR A 87 8.38 -1.46 -22.52
C THR A 87 8.65 -2.72 -23.37
N ASP A 88 7.97 -3.84 -23.09
CA ASP A 88 8.35 -5.16 -23.63
C ASP A 88 7.87 -5.39 -25.08
N GLN A 89 7.09 -4.48 -25.66
CA GLN A 89 6.63 -4.60 -27.05
C GLN A 89 7.31 -3.60 -27.99
N GLN A 90 8.52 -3.95 -28.41
CA GLN A 90 9.38 -3.19 -29.33
C GLN A 90 8.77 -2.80 -30.69
N ASN A 91 7.59 -3.35 -31.05
CA ASN A 91 6.90 -3.06 -32.31
C ASN A 91 5.42 -2.73 -32.13
N ASP A 92 4.97 -2.57 -30.89
CA ASP A 92 3.59 -2.19 -30.63
C ASP A 92 3.56 -0.70 -30.25
N PRO A 93 3.00 0.19 -31.12
CA PRO A 93 2.90 1.63 -30.85
C PRO A 93 2.05 1.99 -29.63
N LEU A 94 1.50 0.98 -28.94
CA LEU A 94 0.65 1.07 -27.76
C LEU A 94 1.44 1.16 -26.43
N PHE A 95 2.77 1.08 -26.48
CA PHE A 95 3.65 0.94 -25.32
C PHE A 95 4.60 2.12 -25.14
N CYS A 96 5.17 2.28 -23.93
CA CYS A 96 6.08 3.38 -23.67
C CYS A 96 7.27 3.33 -24.64
N PRO A 97 7.76 4.48 -25.13
CA PRO A 97 8.91 4.53 -26.01
C PRO A 97 10.09 3.69 -25.46
N VAL A 98 10.83 2.99 -26.33
CA VAL A 98 11.93 2.09 -25.89
C VAL A 98 13.07 2.85 -25.19
N ASP A 99 13.15 4.17 -25.36
CA ASP A 99 14.05 5.06 -24.63
C ASP A 99 13.48 5.53 -23.27
N HIS A 100 12.27 5.11 -22.93
CA HIS A 100 11.71 5.27 -21.59
C HIS A 100 12.48 4.36 -20.62
N GLY A 101 12.76 4.87 -19.42
CA GLY A 101 13.54 4.15 -18.42
C GLY A 101 12.82 2.89 -17.92
N PRO A 102 13.49 2.07 -17.09
CA PRO A 102 12.86 0.88 -16.49
C PRO A 102 11.72 1.22 -15.52
N GLU A 103 11.58 2.49 -15.12
CA GLU A 103 10.64 3.00 -14.13
C GLU A 103 10.11 4.36 -14.60
N PHE A 104 8.87 4.69 -14.22
CA PHE A 104 8.35 6.03 -14.46
C PHE A 104 9.17 7.06 -13.67
N THR A 105 9.36 8.24 -14.25
CA THR A 105 9.91 9.37 -13.50
C THR A 105 8.97 9.72 -12.34
N TRP A 106 9.50 10.39 -11.33
CA TRP A 106 8.72 10.92 -10.21
C TRP A 106 7.51 11.74 -10.63
N GLU A 107 7.63 12.52 -11.71
CA GLU A 107 6.55 13.35 -12.21
C GLU A 107 5.45 12.50 -12.85
N GLU A 108 5.82 11.56 -13.72
CA GLU A 108 4.89 10.63 -14.34
C GLU A 108 4.19 9.76 -13.31
N ALA A 109 4.93 9.26 -12.31
CA ALA A 109 4.37 8.48 -11.22
C ALA A 109 3.34 9.28 -10.42
N ALA A 110 3.60 10.56 -10.12
CA ALA A 110 2.64 11.42 -9.42
C ALA A 110 1.41 11.72 -10.28
N ASP A 111 1.61 11.92 -11.58
CA ASP A 111 0.54 12.17 -12.54
C ASP A 111 -0.39 10.96 -12.69
N ILE A 112 0.19 9.77 -12.85
CA ILE A 112 -0.53 8.48 -12.89
C ILE A 112 -1.25 8.25 -11.55
N THR A 113 -0.56 8.43 -10.43
CA THR A 113 -1.16 8.25 -9.09
C THR A 113 -2.38 9.16 -8.90
N THR A 114 -2.32 10.39 -9.41
CA THR A 114 -3.46 11.32 -9.33
C THR A 114 -4.66 10.82 -10.15
N ASP A 115 -4.43 10.19 -11.32
CA ASP A 115 -5.50 9.54 -12.09
C ASP A 115 -6.09 8.35 -11.31
N LEU A 116 -5.24 7.47 -10.76
CA LEU A 116 -5.67 6.30 -9.99
C LEU A 116 -6.52 6.70 -8.77
N MET A 117 -6.09 7.72 -8.03
CA MET A 117 -6.83 8.25 -6.89
C MET A 117 -8.24 8.70 -7.28
N PHE A 118 -8.38 9.45 -8.37
CA PHE A 118 -9.69 9.90 -8.85
C PHE A 118 -10.61 8.73 -9.22
N ARG A 119 -10.07 7.74 -9.97
CA ARG A 119 -10.84 6.55 -10.38
C ARG A 119 -11.29 5.73 -9.19
N ALA A 120 -10.37 5.41 -8.29
CA ALA A 120 -10.66 4.55 -7.13
C ALA A 120 -11.58 5.24 -6.12
N HIS A 121 -11.35 6.53 -5.81
CA HIS A 121 -12.21 7.29 -4.90
C HIS A 121 -13.66 7.28 -5.37
N ARG A 122 -13.88 7.63 -6.64
CA ARG A 122 -15.21 7.60 -7.26
C ARG A 122 -15.86 6.21 -7.23
N ALA A 123 -15.11 5.18 -7.60
CA ALA A 123 -15.61 3.80 -7.63
C ALA A 123 -15.98 3.27 -6.24
N ILE A 124 -15.15 3.53 -5.23
CA ILE A 124 -15.40 3.08 -3.87
C ILE A 124 -16.61 3.82 -3.30
N HIS A 125 -16.72 5.14 -3.47
CA HIS A 125 -17.86 5.90 -2.97
C HIS A 125 -19.18 5.62 -3.71
N SER A 126 -19.15 5.12 -4.95
CA SER A 126 -20.39 4.71 -5.62
C SER A 126 -21.02 3.47 -4.99
N GLU A 127 -20.22 2.59 -4.40
CA GLU A 127 -20.68 1.39 -3.69
C GLU A 127 -20.82 1.60 -2.18
N ILE A 128 -19.90 2.34 -1.57
CA ILE A 128 -19.82 2.59 -0.13
C ILE A 128 -19.64 4.10 0.12
N PRO A 129 -20.74 4.89 0.10
CA PRO A 129 -20.65 6.36 0.22
C PRO A 129 -19.97 6.86 1.51
N SER A 130 -19.94 6.05 2.56
CA SER A 130 -19.33 6.37 3.86
C SER A 130 -17.90 5.85 4.03
N ALA A 131 -17.29 5.28 2.98
CA ALA A 131 -15.90 4.83 3.04
C ALA A 131 -14.95 6.01 3.28
N THR A 132 -13.76 5.71 3.80
CA THR A 132 -12.60 6.61 3.84
C THR A 132 -11.55 6.03 2.91
N VAL A 133 -11.25 6.75 1.83
CA VAL A 133 -10.20 6.38 0.88
C VAL A 133 -8.95 7.18 1.19
N PHE A 134 -7.89 6.51 1.61
CA PHE A 134 -6.60 7.11 1.87
C PHE A 134 -5.82 7.29 0.56
N ILE A 135 -4.94 8.28 0.52
CA ILE A 135 -3.94 8.39 -0.55
C ILE A 135 -3.12 7.08 -0.61
N PRO A 136 -2.74 6.59 -1.81
CA PRO A 136 -1.77 5.50 -1.93
C PRO A 136 -0.52 5.82 -1.13
N PRO A 137 -0.13 4.96 -0.17
CA PRO A 137 0.98 5.27 0.72
C PRO A 137 2.31 5.25 -0.05
N PRO A 138 3.09 6.33 -0.02
CA PRO A 138 4.44 6.30 -0.54
C PRO A 138 5.38 5.59 0.44
N SER A 139 6.48 5.03 -0.08
CA SER A 139 7.57 4.47 0.71
C SER A 139 8.85 5.29 0.68
N PRO A 140 9.69 5.19 1.73
CA PRO A 140 10.97 5.89 1.82
C PRO A 140 12.07 5.22 1.00
N TYR A 141 11.77 4.22 0.15
CA TYR A 141 12.73 3.58 -0.76
C TYR A 141 12.42 3.85 -2.24
N PRO A 142 12.21 5.11 -2.66
CA PRO A 142 11.99 5.35 -4.07
C PRO A 142 13.19 4.90 -4.90
N HIS A 143 12.94 4.14 -5.96
CA HIS A 143 13.96 3.65 -6.88
C HIS A 143 15.14 2.92 -6.19
N GLY A 144 14.89 2.33 -5.01
CA GLY A 144 15.87 1.54 -4.26
C GLY A 144 16.74 2.29 -3.25
N ASP A 145 16.65 3.62 -3.17
CA ASP A 145 17.45 4.43 -2.24
C ASP A 145 16.62 4.85 -1.01
N PHE A 146 17.12 4.56 0.20
CA PHE A 146 16.43 4.95 1.43
C PHE A 146 16.57 6.45 1.71
N ASP A 147 15.44 7.15 1.83
CA ASP A 147 15.35 8.53 2.30
C ASP A 147 14.89 8.60 3.78
N PRO A 148 15.82 8.75 4.74
CA PRO A 148 15.47 8.85 6.16
C PRO A 148 14.73 10.13 6.54
N SER A 149 14.73 11.14 5.66
CA SER A 149 14.10 12.45 5.93
C SER A 149 12.63 12.52 5.54
N PHE A 150 12.18 11.55 4.73
CA PHE A 150 10.86 11.52 4.09
C PHE A 150 10.59 12.71 3.15
N SER A 151 11.63 13.44 2.74
CA SER A 151 11.51 14.61 1.86
C SER A 151 11.05 14.24 0.46
N ASN A 152 11.48 13.08 -0.06
CA ASN A 152 11.07 12.59 -1.38
C ASN A 152 9.58 12.22 -1.39
N MET A 153 9.12 11.50 -0.37
CA MET A 153 7.70 11.21 -0.18
C MET A 153 6.88 12.49 -0.04
N ALA A 154 7.35 13.45 0.76
CA ALA A 154 6.68 14.74 0.94
C ALA A 154 6.60 15.53 -0.38
N THR A 155 7.65 15.49 -1.19
CA THR A 155 7.70 16.13 -2.52
C THR A 155 6.71 15.49 -3.48
N PHE A 156 6.58 14.17 -3.44
CA PHE A 156 5.62 13.40 -4.23
C PHE A 156 4.17 13.74 -3.87
N ILE A 157 3.80 13.72 -2.60
CA ILE A 157 2.46 14.13 -2.15
C ILE A 157 2.20 15.61 -2.49
N SER A 158 3.21 16.48 -2.36
CA SER A 158 3.11 17.89 -2.77
C SER A 158 2.87 18.05 -4.28
N ARG A 159 3.39 17.14 -5.12
CA ARG A 159 3.10 17.12 -6.56
C ARG A 159 1.65 16.70 -6.82
N ILE A 160 1.12 15.70 -6.14
CA ILE A 160 -0.29 15.31 -6.24
C ILE A 160 -1.22 16.50 -5.93
N TYR A 161 -0.96 17.22 -4.84
CA TYR A 161 -1.72 18.45 -4.54
C TYR A 161 -1.61 19.51 -5.64
N ARG A 162 -0.42 19.69 -6.25
CA ARG A 162 -0.23 20.61 -7.39
C ARG A 162 -1.01 20.16 -8.61
N ASN A 163 -1.02 18.86 -8.91
CA ASN A 163 -1.76 18.28 -10.03
C ASN A 163 -3.26 18.58 -9.89
N ILE A 164 -3.83 18.30 -8.72
CA ILE A 164 -5.24 18.58 -8.42
C ILE A 164 -5.53 20.09 -8.54
N LYS A 165 -4.74 20.95 -7.88
CA LYS A 165 -4.95 22.40 -7.90
C LYS A 165 -4.76 23.02 -9.29
N GLY A 166 -3.91 22.41 -10.12
CA GLY A 166 -3.59 22.90 -11.47
C GLY A 166 -4.76 22.83 -12.45
N GLY A 167 -5.78 22.01 -12.17
CA GLY A 167 -7.00 21.93 -12.98
C GLY A 167 -6.89 21.16 -14.29
N THR A 168 -5.76 20.48 -14.53
CA THR A 168 -5.58 19.57 -15.68
C THR A 168 -6.25 18.21 -15.46
N TRP A 169 -6.47 17.83 -14.19
CA TRP A 169 -7.21 16.62 -13.82
C TRP A 169 -8.72 16.89 -13.74
N PRO A 170 -9.57 15.84 -13.75
CA PRO A 170 -11.02 15.99 -13.83
C PRO A 170 -11.69 16.87 -12.76
N SER A 171 -11.02 17.07 -11.61
CA SER A 171 -11.49 17.94 -10.54
C SER A 171 -10.36 18.72 -9.87
N THR A 172 -10.66 19.93 -9.38
CA THR A 172 -9.78 20.73 -8.51
C THR A 172 -10.07 20.56 -7.02
N ASN A 173 -11.10 19.78 -6.67
CA ASN A 173 -11.45 19.47 -5.29
C ASN A 173 -10.67 18.25 -4.82
N THR A 174 -9.84 18.39 -3.78
CA THR A 174 -9.03 17.28 -3.23
C THR A 174 -9.89 16.14 -2.67
N ARG A 175 -11.13 16.43 -2.25
CA ARG A 175 -12.10 15.43 -1.77
C ARG A 175 -12.71 14.56 -2.87
N ASP A 176 -12.36 14.78 -4.14
CA ASP A 176 -12.71 13.87 -5.23
C ASP A 176 -11.59 12.83 -5.49
N TYR A 177 -10.55 12.82 -4.66
CA TYR A 177 -9.36 11.97 -4.82
C TYR A 177 -9.00 11.18 -3.56
N PHE A 178 -9.24 11.74 -2.36
CA PHE A 178 -8.96 11.07 -1.09
C PHE A 178 -9.67 11.77 0.09
N ASP A 179 -9.85 11.02 1.17
CA ASP A 179 -10.45 11.45 2.44
C ASP A 179 -9.45 11.45 3.60
N GLY A 180 -8.29 10.80 3.44
CA GLY A 180 -7.25 10.67 4.47
C GLY A 180 -5.84 10.57 3.90
N GLY A 181 -4.85 10.80 4.77
CA GLY A 181 -3.43 10.63 4.44
C GLY A 181 -2.89 9.28 4.92
N SER A 182 -1.99 8.68 4.15
CA SER A 182 -1.30 7.44 4.47
C SER A 182 0.13 7.47 3.92
N TRP A 183 1.04 6.82 4.62
CA TRP A 183 2.42 6.57 4.17
C TRP A 183 3.06 5.41 4.95
N HIS A 184 4.18 4.90 4.45
CA HIS A 184 4.95 3.82 5.06
C HIS A 184 6.16 4.36 5.82
N PRO A 185 6.11 4.55 7.15
CA PRO A 185 7.26 5.02 7.90
C PRO A 185 8.18 3.85 8.27
N TYR A 186 8.89 3.30 7.30
CA TYR A 186 9.85 2.23 7.57
C TYR A 186 10.98 2.71 8.50
N ILE A 187 11.25 1.89 9.52
CA ILE A 187 12.29 2.17 10.51
C ILE A 187 13.58 1.53 10.01
N ALA A 188 14.54 2.34 9.56
CA ALA A 188 15.87 1.85 9.14
C ALA A 188 16.95 2.01 10.23
N GLY A 189 16.60 2.52 11.41
CA GLY A 189 17.53 2.90 12.47
C GLY A 189 16.84 3.15 13.80
N ASP A 190 17.53 3.83 14.71
CA ASP A 190 16.96 4.24 15.99
C ASP A 190 15.75 5.15 15.82
N ALA A 191 14.74 4.98 16.65
CA ALA A 191 13.57 5.86 16.66
C ALA A 191 13.78 6.96 17.70
N THR A 192 14.07 8.18 17.23
CA THR A 192 14.31 9.36 18.07
C THR A 192 13.46 10.53 17.60
N VAL A 193 13.51 11.67 18.29
CA VAL A 193 12.85 12.89 17.79
C VAL A 193 13.37 13.26 16.39
N SER A 194 14.67 13.13 16.11
CA SER A 194 15.25 13.49 14.81
C SER A 194 15.03 12.44 13.72
N SER A 195 15.04 11.16 14.07
CA SER A 195 14.97 10.07 13.08
C SER A 195 13.57 9.48 12.91
N TRP A 196 12.64 9.79 13.82
CA TRP A 196 11.25 9.33 13.76
C TRP A 196 10.23 10.48 13.74
N VAL A 197 10.33 11.40 14.72
CA VAL A 197 9.32 12.47 14.85
C VAL A 197 9.42 13.47 13.70
N GLN A 198 10.62 13.98 13.41
CA GLN A 198 10.82 15.00 12.38
C GLN A 198 10.44 14.51 10.96
N PRO A 199 10.86 13.32 10.48
CA PRO A 199 10.47 12.83 9.15
C PRO A 199 8.95 12.64 9.00
N ASN A 200 8.29 12.08 10.01
CA ASN A 200 6.83 11.94 9.99
C ASN A 200 6.12 13.31 10.04
N MET A 201 6.66 14.28 10.77
CA MET A 201 6.16 15.66 10.73
C MET A 201 6.37 16.31 9.37
N THR A 202 7.46 16.00 8.64
CA THR A 202 7.65 16.45 7.24
C THR A 202 6.48 16.01 6.37
N MET A 203 6.06 14.74 6.49
CA MET A 203 4.90 14.21 5.77
C MET A 203 3.60 14.90 6.18
N TYR A 204 3.29 14.92 7.49
CA TYR A 204 2.07 15.55 8.02
C TYR A 204 1.95 17.02 7.61
N ASN A 205 3.06 17.77 7.62
CA ASN A 205 3.07 19.18 7.25
C ASN A 205 2.67 19.42 5.80
N VAL A 206 2.87 18.47 4.88
CA VAL A 206 2.36 18.60 3.50
C VAL A 206 0.83 18.67 3.52
N PHE A 207 0.16 17.77 4.23
CA PHE A 207 -1.30 17.79 4.38
C PHE A 207 -1.76 19.07 5.09
N ALA A 208 -1.15 19.39 6.24
CA ALA A 208 -1.52 20.57 7.02
C ALA A 208 -1.40 21.88 6.22
N ASN A 209 -0.30 22.06 5.48
CA ASN A 209 -0.07 23.25 4.65
C ASN A 209 -1.04 23.35 3.47
N ASN A 210 -1.65 22.23 3.06
CA ASN A 210 -2.69 22.20 2.03
C ASN A 210 -4.12 22.31 2.58
N GLY A 211 -4.29 22.52 3.89
CA GLY A 211 -5.58 22.67 4.55
C GLY A 211 -6.19 21.36 5.06
N ASP A 212 -5.44 20.25 4.99
CA ASP A 212 -5.90 18.89 5.28
C ASP A 212 -5.33 18.33 6.61
N GLY A 213 -4.86 19.19 7.50
CA GLY A 213 -4.27 18.78 8.79
C GLY A 213 -5.26 18.13 9.78
N THR A 214 -6.56 18.16 9.49
CA THR A 214 -7.61 17.54 10.32
C THR A 214 -8.12 16.22 9.75
N LEU A 215 -7.60 15.78 8.60
CA LEU A 215 -7.98 14.49 8.03
C LEU A 215 -7.41 13.33 8.86
N PRO A 216 -8.05 12.15 8.83
CA PRO A 216 -7.45 10.96 9.40
C PRO A 216 -6.12 10.66 8.68
N MET A 217 -5.08 10.44 9.48
CA MET A 217 -3.77 10.04 9.00
C MET A 217 -3.45 8.66 9.54
N ILE A 218 -2.89 7.79 8.71
CA ILE A 218 -2.50 6.44 9.11
C ILE A 218 -1.06 6.15 8.71
N PHE A 219 -0.41 5.30 9.49
CA PHE A 219 0.78 4.59 9.04
C PHE A 219 0.31 3.20 8.65
N SER A 220 0.21 2.92 7.34
CA SER A 220 -0.38 1.67 6.85
C SER A 220 0.60 0.51 6.82
N GLU A 221 1.89 0.80 6.66
CA GLU A 221 2.97 -0.18 6.83
C GLU A 221 4.12 0.42 7.63
N THR A 222 4.15 0.07 8.92
CA THR A 222 5.27 0.39 9.80
C THR A 222 5.99 -0.89 10.19
N GLY A 223 7.32 -0.87 10.18
CA GLY A 223 8.05 -2.07 10.55
C GLY A 223 9.55 -1.87 10.46
N TYR A 224 10.24 -2.92 10.84
CA TYR A 224 11.69 -2.96 10.87
C TYR A 224 12.21 -4.12 10.03
N SER A 225 13.25 -3.93 9.24
CA SER A 225 14.01 -5.05 8.67
C SER A 225 15.16 -5.40 9.60
N VAL A 226 15.28 -6.65 10.09
CA VAL A 226 16.44 -7.06 10.91
C VAL A 226 17.76 -6.91 10.16
N CYS A 227 17.70 -6.83 8.84
CA CYS A 227 18.86 -6.58 8.01
C CYS A 227 19.29 -5.12 7.94
N ALA A 228 18.45 -4.15 8.34
CA ALA A 228 18.87 -2.77 8.51
C ALA A 228 19.90 -2.58 9.66
N THR A 229 20.11 -3.60 10.50
CA THR A 229 21.14 -3.67 11.55
C THR A 229 22.15 -4.81 11.35
N GLY A 230 22.26 -5.35 10.13
CA GLY A 230 23.24 -6.39 9.81
C GLY A 230 22.81 -7.83 10.13
N CYS A 231 21.51 -8.09 10.28
CA CYS A 231 20.88 -9.42 10.27
C CYS A 231 21.29 -10.42 11.40
N ALA A 232 22.00 -10.00 12.47
CA ALA A 232 22.42 -10.89 13.56
C ALA A 232 21.41 -10.95 14.73
N THR A 233 21.28 -12.01 15.53
CA THR A 233 20.19 -12.15 16.55
C THR A 233 20.08 -11.00 17.58
N ASN A 234 21.19 -10.34 17.91
CA ASN A 234 21.20 -9.10 18.71
C ASN A 234 20.46 -7.92 18.04
N SER A 235 20.24 -7.97 16.72
CA SER A 235 19.41 -7.03 15.98
C SER A 235 17.94 -7.09 16.36
N GLN A 236 17.40 -8.23 16.78
CA GLN A 236 15.98 -8.34 17.12
C GLN A 236 15.63 -7.59 18.40
N SER A 237 16.47 -7.65 19.44
CA SER A 237 16.28 -6.86 20.65
C SER A 237 16.42 -5.35 20.39
N VAL A 238 17.29 -4.97 19.45
CA VAL A 238 17.46 -3.56 19.04
C VAL A 238 16.24 -3.09 18.25
N ALA A 239 15.78 -3.88 17.28
CA ALA A 239 14.56 -3.64 16.52
C ALA A 239 13.33 -3.49 17.42
N ALA A 240 13.19 -4.37 18.43
CA ALA A 240 12.11 -4.30 19.40
C ALA A 240 12.17 -3.01 20.24
N ALA A 241 13.37 -2.59 20.67
CA ALA A 241 13.55 -1.33 21.39
C ALA A 241 13.18 -0.12 20.52
N TRP A 242 13.66 -0.06 19.27
CA TRP A 242 13.32 1.01 18.34
C TRP A 242 11.84 1.06 18.01
N MET A 243 11.20 -0.10 17.91
CA MET A 243 9.76 -0.17 17.70
C MET A 243 8.98 0.35 18.93
N ALA A 244 9.41 0.00 20.14
CA ALA A 244 8.81 0.53 21.37
C ALA A 244 8.99 2.05 21.49
N ASP A 245 10.15 2.57 21.10
CA ASP A 245 10.43 4.00 21.04
C ASP A 245 9.56 4.69 19.98
N ALA A 246 9.42 4.11 18.78
CA ALA A 246 8.56 4.62 17.72
C ALA A 246 7.09 4.71 18.16
N ILE A 247 6.56 3.68 18.83
CA ILE A 247 5.20 3.73 19.43
C ILE A 247 5.09 4.86 20.43
N SER A 248 6.02 4.92 21.40
CA SER A 248 5.99 5.90 22.49
C SER A 248 6.08 7.34 21.97
N LEU A 249 6.98 7.58 21.01
CA LEU A 249 7.11 8.87 20.35
C LEU A 249 5.88 9.22 19.53
N SER A 250 5.26 8.25 18.85
CA SER A 250 4.05 8.50 18.07
C SER A 250 2.88 8.90 18.96
N GLN A 251 2.68 8.22 20.08
CA GLN A 251 1.66 8.57 21.08
C GLN A 251 1.87 9.97 21.66
N ALA A 252 3.12 10.37 21.88
CA ALA A 252 3.45 11.67 22.47
C ALA A 252 3.40 12.83 21.46
N ASN A 253 3.70 12.60 20.18
CA ASN A 253 3.95 13.67 19.20
C ASN A 253 2.95 13.73 18.05
N PHE A 254 2.17 12.67 17.80
CA PHE A 254 1.25 12.59 16.65
C PHE A 254 -0.21 12.49 17.11
N PRO A 255 -0.80 13.55 17.71
CA PRO A 255 -2.21 13.54 18.11
C PRO A 255 -3.17 13.40 16.92
N TRP A 256 -2.67 13.57 15.70
CA TRP A 256 -3.37 13.41 14.43
C TRP A 256 -3.37 11.96 13.90
N LEU A 257 -2.53 11.07 14.46
CA LEU A 257 -2.39 9.70 13.97
C LEU A 257 -3.59 8.85 14.41
N THR A 258 -4.31 8.29 13.44
CA THR A 258 -5.51 7.47 13.66
C THR A 258 -5.15 6.00 13.83
N TYR A 259 -4.33 5.46 12.93
CA TYR A 259 -3.88 4.07 12.97
C TYR A 259 -2.38 3.96 12.79
N PHE A 260 -1.77 3.09 13.59
CA PHE A 260 -0.39 2.65 13.44
C PHE A 260 -0.44 1.16 13.11
N ILE A 261 -0.21 0.79 11.85
CA ILE A 261 -0.35 -0.57 11.34
C ILE A 261 1.05 -1.16 11.14
N TYR A 262 1.30 -2.32 11.76
CA TYR A 262 2.59 -2.98 11.70
C TYR A 262 2.65 -3.98 10.53
N PHE A 263 3.61 -3.80 9.64
CA PHE A 263 3.95 -4.74 8.58
C PHE A 263 5.13 -5.60 9.06
N ARG A 264 4.92 -6.82 9.54
CA ARG A 264 3.72 -7.69 9.53
C ARG A 264 3.71 -8.62 10.75
N ALA A 265 2.61 -9.35 10.97
CA ALA A 265 2.46 -10.19 12.17
C ALA A 265 3.53 -11.28 12.28
N PHE A 266 3.88 -11.94 11.18
CA PHE A 266 4.78 -13.09 11.18
C PHE A 266 5.95 -12.90 10.21
N GLN A 267 7.10 -13.46 10.60
CA GLN A 267 8.29 -13.52 9.77
C GLN A 267 8.04 -14.44 8.57
N ASP A 268 8.42 -13.98 7.39
CA ASP A 268 8.54 -14.85 6.22
C ASP A 268 9.96 -15.41 6.16
N PRO A 269 10.14 -16.74 6.24
CA PRO A 269 11.45 -17.35 6.20
C PRO A 269 12.01 -17.49 4.77
N THR A 270 11.21 -17.21 3.73
CA THR A 270 11.65 -17.28 2.32
C THR A 270 11.95 -15.98 1.65
N ASP A 271 11.64 -14.87 2.30
CA ASP A 271 12.05 -13.58 1.80
C ASP A 271 13.32 -13.14 2.53
N PRO A 272 14.52 -13.36 1.93
CA PRO A 272 15.77 -12.92 2.52
C PRO A 272 15.86 -11.39 2.62
N THR A 273 15.11 -10.66 1.77
CA THR A 273 15.09 -9.19 1.73
C THR A 273 14.15 -8.59 2.77
N SER A 274 13.14 -9.35 3.21
CA SER A 274 12.24 -8.99 4.32
C SER A 274 12.43 -9.84 5.58
N SER A 275 13.64 -10.39 5.75
CA SER A 275 14.04 -10.95 7.03
C SER A 275 13.94 -9.87 8.14
N GLY A 276 13.10 -10.12 9.13
CA GLY A 276 12.93 -9.28 10.33
C GLY A 276 11.68 -8.41 10.43
N PHE A 277 10.86 -8.32 9.39
CA PHE A 277 9.62 -7.54 9.42
C PHE A 277 8.49 -8.21 10.24
N GLY A 278 8.66 -9.46 10.68
CA GLY A 278 7.67 -10.14 11.51
C GLY A 278 7.73 -9.76 12.98
N MET A 279 6.62 -9.38 13.61
CA MET A 279 6.55 -9.28 15.09
C MET A 279 6.78 -10.62 15.77
N MET A 280 6.34 -11.69 15.11
CA MET A 280 6.43 -13.08 15.58
C MET A 280 7.25 -13.91 14.60
N SER A 281 7.87 -14.97 15.10
CA SER A 281 8.56 -15.95 14.27
C SER A 281 7.64 -16.56 13.20
N SER A 282 8.26 -17.05 12.13
CA SER A 282 7.53 -17.80 11.09
C SER A 282 6.72 -18.90 11.75
N PRO A 283 5.44 -19.07 11.39
CA PRO A 283 4.64 -20.02 12.11
C PRO A 283 5.04 -21.48 11.88
N SER A 284 5.81 -21.76 10.82
CA SER A 284 6.48 -23.04 10.59
C SER A 284 7.38 -23.47 11.77
N GLN A 285 7.82 -22.52 12.60
CA GLN A 285 8.67 -22.77 13.77
C GLN A 285 7.88 -23.24 15.00
N TYR A 286 6.56 -23.19 15.01
CA TYR A 286 5.75 -23.67 16.13
C TYR A 286 5.41 -25.16 16.00
N PRO A 287 5.41 -25.95 17.10
CA PRO A 287 4.98 -27.35 17.07
C PRO A 287 3.53 -27.48 16.56
N GLY A 288 3.30 -28.35 15.57
CA GLY A 288 1.98 -28.53 14.94
C GLY A 288 1.70 -27.64 13.72
N SER A 289 2.73 -27.00 13.15
CA SER A 289 2.66 -26.05 12.04
C SER A 289 2.34 -26.64 10.66
N SER A 290 1.82 -27.86 10.55
CA SER A 290 1.38 -28.48 9.28
C SER A 290 0.30 -27.68 8.53
N TRP A 291 -0.21 -26.61 9.15
CA TRP A 291 -1.19 -25.67 8.60
C TRP A 291 -0.57 -24.54 7.76
N PHE A 292 0.74 -24.36 7.83
CA PHE A 292 1.45 -23.31 7.10
C PHE A 292 2.19 -23.91 5.91
N PRO A 293 1.89 -23.51 4.67
CA PRO A 293 2.74 -23.86 3.56
C PRO A 293 4.10 -23.23 3.86
N THR A 294 5.12 -24.07 3.93
CA THR A 294 6.48 -23.60 3.87
C THR A 294 6.65 -22.93 2.51
N ALA A 295 6.68 -21.60 2.50
CA ALA A 295 7.71 -20.74 1.94
C ALA A 295 8.37 -21.20 0.61
N THR A 296 8.88 -22.44 0.52
CA THR A 296 9.50 -23.03 -0.68
C THR A 296 8.51 -23.46 -1.77
N SER A 297 7.22 -23.17 -1.61
CA SER A 297 6.23 -23.41 -2.66
C SER A 297 5.54 -22.09 -2.96
N ASN A 298 5.30 -21.80 -4.23
CA ASN A 298 4.39 -20.74 -4.72
C ASN A 298 2.93 -20.95 -4.24
N GLN A 299 2.72 -21.56 -3.09
CA GLN A 299 1.44 -21.82 -2.50
C GLN A 299 1.11 -20.67 -1.58
N THR A 300 0.15 -19.87 -2.03
CA THR A 300 -0.69 -19.06 -1.17
C THR A 300 -1.08 -19.85 0.07
N MET A 301 -1.14 -19.17 1.23
CA MET A 301 -1.69 -19.76 2.46
C MET A 301 -3.00 -20.47 2.10
N PRO A 302 -3.12 -21.80 2.34
CA PRO A 302 -4.33 -22.52 1.96
C PRO A 302 -5.48 -21.86 2.70
N PRO A 303 -6.66 -21.76 2.07
CA PRO A 303 -7.82 -21.12 2.68
C PRO A 303 -8.13 -21.58 4.12
N SER A 304 -7.83 -22.84 4.45
CA SER A 304 -7.93 -23.39 5.80
C SER A 304 -6.97 -22.74 6.81
N GLY A 305 -5.72 -22.51 6.42
CA GLY A 305 -4.73 -21.80 7.25
C GLY A 305 -5.13 -20.35 7.47
N PHE A 306 -5.54 -19.65 6.41
CA PHE A 306 -6.04 -18.28 6.51
C PHE A 306 -7.27 -18.17 7.41
N CYS A 307 -8.19 -19.12 7.30
CA CYS A 307 -9.37 -19.23 8.16
C CYS A 307 -9.06 -19.53 9.61
N TYR A 308 -8.00 -20.28 9.92
CA TYR A 308 -7.59 -20.48 11.30
C TYR A 308 -7.18 -19.16 11.98
N PHE A 309 -6.46 -18.26 11.27
CA PHE A 309 -5.99 -16.98 11.84
C PHE A 309 -7.04 -15.88 11.82
N THR A 310 -7.86 -15.85 10.78
CA THR A 310 -8.91 -14.83 10.63
C THR A 310 -10.22 -15.25 11.29
N GLY A 311 -10.36 -16.53 11.67
CA GLY A 311 -11.57 -17.14 12.21
C GLY A 311 -12.62 -17.48 11.15
N CYS A 312 -12.30 -17.39 9.85
CA CYS A 312 -13.26 -17.77 8.82
C CYS A 312 -13.58 -19.26 8.84
N SER A 313 -14.75 -19.63 8.31
CA SER A 313 -15.12 -21.03 8.12
C SER A 313 -14.91 -21.40 6.66
N TYR A 314 -13.98 -22.32 6.38
CA TYR A 314 -13.83 -22.89 5.06
C TYR A 314 -14.88 -24.01 4.88
N PRO A 315 -15.76 -23.97 3.87
CA PRO A 315 -16.67 -25.08 3.61
C PRO A 315 -15.86 -26.29 3.16
N VAL A 316 -15.71 -27.27 4.06
CA VAL A 316 -15.18 -28.59 3.70
C VAL A 316 -16.17 -29.19 2.70
N PRO A 317 -15.75 -29.56 1.47
CA PRO A 317 -16.63 -30.30 0.57
C PRO A 317 -17.12 -31.54 1.32
N LYS A 318 -18.44 -31.69 1.47
CA LYS A 318 -18.98 -32.95 1.97
C LYS A 318 -18.61 -34.04 0.96
N PRO A 319 -18.12 -35.20 1.43
CA PRO A 319 -17.77 -36.32 0.55
C PRO A 319 -18.98 -36.80 -0.26
#